data_AF-G4ZIC2-F1
#
_entry.id   AF-G4ZIC2-F1
#
_cell.length_a   1.000
_cell.length_b   1.000
_cell.length_c   1.000
_cell.angle_alpha   90.00
_cell.angle_beta   90.00
_cell.angle_gamma   90.00
#
_symmetry.space_group_name_H-M   'P 1'
#
loop_
_entity.id
_entity.type
_entity.pdbx_description
1 polymer ?
#
loop_
_entity_poly.entity_id
_entity_poly.type
_entity_poly.pdbx_seq_one_letter_code
_entity_poly.pdbx_strand_id
1 'polypeptide(L)'
;MTKDQRKRAQARQDREAALELAAKYRQRKVGKLVSFDDVAALLDGPYSPFHSKPMVDALILPQVDVTGPLSVRAFKIDQDIPFIKGIPPLPIVTEAIDAIKIRQDIDLLAYWPDYGYATFDQLDAMASILEARQRFALVMRTTKWIDEVEWRVEDLREPFTDTRATTKVRNNSQHLN
;
A
#
# COMPACT_ATOMS: atom_id res chain seq x y z
N MET A 1 -48.73 -10.24 -6.09
CA MET A 1 -47.32 -10.68 -6.13
C MET A 1 -46.95 -11.39 -4.84
N THR A 2 -46.39 -12.59 -4.93
CA THR A 2 -45.92 -13.38 -3.79
C THR A 2 -44.59 -12.84 -3.24
N LYS A 3 -44.25 -13.18 -1.98
CA LYS A 3 -42.99 -12.73 -1.33
C LYS A 3 -41.75 -13.09 -2.16
N ASP A 4 -41.75 -14.25 -2.81
CA ASP A 4 -40.65 -14.69 -3.66
C ASP A 4 -40.53 -13.88 -4.96
N GLN A 5 -41.65 -13.42 -5.53
CA GLN A 5 -41.64 -12.54 -6.69
C GLN A 5 -41.05 -11.16 -6.33
N ARG A 6 -41.35 -10.64 -5.14
CA ARG A 6 -40.76 -9.38 -4.64
C ARG A 6 -39.26 -9.51 -4.40
N LYS A 7 -38.81 -10.61 -3.78
CA LYS A 7 -37.38 -10.87 -3.55
C LYS A 7 -36.59 -11.00 -4.86
N ARG A 8 -37.16 -11.67 -5.86
CA ARG A 8 -36.55 -11.80 -7.20
C ARG A 8 -36.53 -10.48 -7.97
N ALA A 9 -37.56 -9.63 -7.81
CA ALA A 9 -37.58 -8.30 -8.42
C ALA A 9 -36.52 -7.39 -7.80
N GLN A 10 -36.38 -7.39 -6.46
CA GLN A 10 -35.34 -6.63 -5.77
C GLN A 10 -33.93 -7.08 -6.18
N ALA A 11 -33.68 -8.40 -6.19
CA ALA A 11 -32.39 -8.93 -6.60
C ALA A 11 -32.02 -8.60 -8.07
N ARG A 12 -33.02 -8.42 -8.95
CA ARG A 12 -32.79 -7.96 -10.32
C ARG A 12 -32.45 -6.48 -10.37
N GLN A 13 -33.14 -5.63 -9.61
CA GLN A 13 -32.83 -4.21 -9.50
C GLN A 13 -31.45 -3.98 -8.89
N ASP A 14 -31.11 -4.71 -7.83
CA ASP A 14 -29.79 -4.62 -7.19
C ASP A 14 -28.68 -5.07 -8.14
N ARG A 15 -28.94 -6.12 -8.94
CA ARG A 15 -28.01 -6.59 -9.98
C ARG A 15 -27.84 -5.56 -11.09
N GLU A 16 -28.91 -4.92 -11.55
CA GLU A 16 -28.85 -3.88 -12.57
C GLU A 16 -28.08 -2.66 -12.07
N ALA A 17 -28.35 -2.21 -10.84
CA ALA A 17 -27.61 -1.12 -10.20
C ALA A 17 -26.11 -1.45 -10.05
N ALA A 18 -25.78 -2.69 -9.65
CA ALA A 18 -24.39 -3.15 -9.55
C ALA A 18 -23.69 -3.23 -10.91
N LEU A 19 -24.40 -3.67 -11.96
CA LEU A 19 -23.88 -3.70 -13.33
C LEU A 19 -23.67 -2.30 -13.90
N GLU A 20 -24.58 -1.35 -13.62
CA GLU A 20 -24.44 0.04 -14.03
C GLU A 20 -23.25 0.72 -13.32
N LEU A 21 -23.09 0.46 -12.02
CA LEU A 21 -21.95 0.94 -11.25
C LEU A 21 -20.63 0.35 -11.76
N ALA A 22 -20.60 -0.95 -12.06
CA ALA A 22 -19.44 -1.61 -12.64
C ALA A 22 -19.12 -1.08 -14.06
N ALA A 23 -20.13 -0.76 -14.86
CA ALA A 23 -19.94 -0.15 -16.19
C ALA A 23 -19.34 1.26 -16.07
N LYS A 24 -19.78 2.08 -15.11
CA LYS A 24 -19.20 3.39 -14.80
C LYS A 24 -17.74 3.27 -14.37
N TYR A 25 -17.39 2.31 -13.52
CA TYR A 25 -16.00 2.06 -13.14
C TYR A 25 -15.13 1.54 -14.30
N ARG A 26 -15.67 0.70 -15.18
CA ARG A 26 -14.96 0.18 -16.37
C ARG A 26 -14.66 1.24 -17.41
N GLN A 27 -15.39 2.36 -17.43
CA GLN A 27 -15.17 3.41 -18.41
C GLN A 27 -13.83 4.15 -18.26
N ARG A 28 -13.08 4.01 -17.14
CA ARG A 28 -11.63 4.33 -16.89
C ARG A 28 -10.93 5.45 -17.71
N LYS A 29 -11.66 6.38 -18.34
CA LYS A 29 -11.16 7.40 -19.28
C LYS A 29 -11.61 8.81 -18.90
N VAL A 30 -12.11 9.01 -17.69
CA VAL A 30 -12.31 10.36 -17.15
C VAL A 30 -11.14 10.63 -16.21
N GLY A 31 -10.03 11.09 -16.79
CA GLY A 31 -8.97 11.71 -16.00
C GLY A 31 -9.50 13.03 -15.46
N LYS A 32 -9.96 13.04 -14.21
CA LYS A 32 -10.23 14.28 -13.47
C LYS A 32 -8.89 14.80 -12.96
N LEU A 33 -8.66 16.11 -13.06
CA LEU A 33 -7.56 16.73 -12.32
C LEU A 33 -7.82 16.51 -10.82
N VAL A 34 -6.89 15.83 -10.14
CA VAL A 34 -7.03 15.48 -8.73
C VAL A 34 -6.81 16.74 -7.90
N SER A 35 -7.78 17.10 -7.05
CA SER A 35 -7.62 18.21 -6.10
C SER A 35 -6.91 17.75 -4.82
N PHE A 36 -6.41 18.69 -4.02
CA PHE A 36 -5.82 18.37 -2.70
C PHE A 36 -6.81 17.58 -1.82
N ASP A 37 -8.08 17.98 -1.78
CA ASP A 37 -9.12 17.30 -1.01
C ASP A 37 -9.38 15.87 -1.50
N ASP A 38 -9.30 15.63 -2.81
CA ASP A 38 -9.41 14.29 -3.38
C ASP A 38 -8.24 13.39 -2.91
N VAL A 39 -7.03 13.93 -2.81
CA VAL A 39 -5.86 13.20 -2.28
C VAL A 39 -5.99 12.98 -0.76
N ALA A 40 -6.38 13.99 0.00
CA ALA A 40 -6.58 13.88 1.44
C ALA A 40 -7.62 12.80 1.77
N ALA A 41 -8.77 12.80 1.09
CA ALA A 41 -9.80 11.78 1.26
C ALA A 41 -9.32 10.36 0.89
N LEU A 42 -8.45 10.24 -0.13
CA LEU A 42 -7.85 8.96 -0.50
C LEU A 42 -6.90 8.43 0.58
N LEU A 43 -6.08 9.31 1.15
CA LEU A 43 -5.10 9.00 2.20
C LEU A 43 -5.73 8.76 3.57
N ASP A 44 -6.91 9.30 3.83
CA ASP A 44 -7.72 9.01 5.01
C ASP A 44 -8.63 7.78 4.81
N GLY A 45 -8.86 7.39 3.56
CA GLY A 45 -9.73 6.29 3.17
C GLY A 45 -9.08 4.91 3.23
N PRO A 46 -9.48 3.98 2.33
CA PRO A 46 -9.01 2.58 2.34
C PRO A 46 -7.50 2.40 2.19
N TYR A 47 -6.82 3.40 1.62
CA TYR A 47 -5.37 3.40 1.43
C TYR A 47 -4.60 4.02 2.60
N SER A 48 -5.32 4.50 3.61
CA SER A 48 -4.72 4.99 4.84
C SER A 48 -3.94 3.88 5.53
N PRO A 49 -2.76 4.16 6.09
CA PRO A 49 -2.09 3.22 6.99
C PRO A 49 -2.99 2.81 8.16
N PHE A 50 -3.89 3.68 8.63
CA PHE A 50 -4.82 3.36 9.72
C PHE A 50 -5.86 2.29 9.37
N HIS A 51 -6.24 2.18 8.09
CA HIS A 51 -7.21 1.19 7.61
C HIS A 51 -6.53 -0.09 7.10
N SER A 52 -5.42 0.05 6.38
CA SER A 52 -4.73 -1.07 5.73
C SER A 52 -3.79 -1.85 6.65
N LYS A 53 -3.12 -1.18 7.60
CA LYS A 53 -2.21 -1.82 8.54
C LYS A 53 -2.92 -2.87 9.43
N PRO A 54 -4.10 -2.59 10.03
CA PRO A 54 -4.81 -3.61 10.82
C PRO A 54 -5.14 -4.87 10.03
N MET A 55 -5.43 -4.76 8.73
CA MET A 55 -5.70 -5.92 7.87
C MET A 55 -4.44 -6.78 7.67
N VAL A 56 -3.29 -6.13 7.44
CA VAL A 56 -1.99 -6.81 7.28
C VAL A 56 -1.50 -7.41 8.60
N ASP A 57 -1.79 -6.77 9.74
CA ASP A 57 -1.48 -7.26 11.07
C ASP A 57 -2.40 -8.43 11.48
N ALA A 58 -3.67 -8.39 11.07
CA ALA A 58 -4.63 -9.47 11.29
C ALA A 58 -4.29 -10.75 10.50
N LEU A 59 -3.39 -10.66 9.52
CA LEU A 59 -2.87 -11.83 8.82
C LEU A 59 -1.89 -12.60 9.73
N ILE A 60 -2.46 -13.52 10.50
CA ILE A 60 -1.72 -14.44 11.37
C ILE A 60 -1.16 -15.59 10.51
N LEU A 61 -0.08 -15.31 9.78
CA LEU A 61 0.75 -16.33 9.14
C LEU A 61 2.12 -16.35 9.81
N PRO A 62 2.63 -17.52 10.25
CA PRO A 62 3.93 -17.62 10.86
C PRO A 62 5.02 -17.28 9.84
N GLN A 63 6.11 -16.67 10.31
CA GLN A 63 7.35 -16.67 9.54
C GLN A 63 7.97 -18.06 9.62
N VAL A 64 8.45 -18.57 8.49
CA VAL A 64 9.02 -19.91 8.38
C VAL A 64 10.40 -19.81 7.78
N ASP A 65 11.39 -20.37 8.47
CA ASP A 65 12.73 -20.49 7.91
C ASP A 65 12.76 -21.60 6.87
N VAL A 66 13.24 -21.26 5.68
CA VAL A 66 13.41 -22.19 4.56
C VAL A 66 14.90 -22.34 4.30
N THR A 67 15.36 -23.57 4.44
CA THR A 67 16.78 -23.98 4.37
C THR A 67 17.05 -24.91 3.20
N GLY A 68 16.02 -25.56 2.66
CA GLY A 68 16.14 -26.42 1.50
C GLY A 68 16.53 -25.66 0.23
N PRO A 69 17.10 -26.36 -0.77
CA PRO A 69 17.42 -25.74 -2.05
C PRO A 69 16.16 -25.44 -2.85
N LEU A 70 16.13 -24.26 -3.49
CA LEU A 70 15.09 -23.87 -4.42
C LEU A 70 15.15 -24.71 -5.71
N SER A 71 13.99 -25.17 -6.16
CA SER A 71 13.81 -25.82 -7.46
C SER A 71 12.57 -25.23 -8.15
N VAL A 72 12.68 -24.90 -9.43
CA VAL A 72 11.53 -24.47 -10.25
C VAL A 72 10.99 -25.65 -11.04
N ARG A 73 9.68 -25.91 -10.94
CA ARG A 73 9.04 -27.13 -11.46
C ARG A 73 7.72 -26.80 -12.15
N ALA A 74 7.38 -27.58 -13.17
CA ALA A 74 6.08 -27.47 -13.83
C ALA A 74 4.95 -27.94 -12.91
N PHE A 75 3.79 -27.29 -13.02
CA PHE A 75 2.56 -27.73 -12.37
C PHE A 75 2.12 -29.08 -12.96
N LYS A 76 1.88 -30.08 -12.11
CA LYS A 76 1.35 -31.37 -12.58
C LYS A 76 -0.16 -31.31 -12.68
N ILE A 77 -0.71 -31.88 -13.75
CA ILE A 77 -2.16 -32.13 -13.87
C ILE A 77 -2.55 -33.03 -12.68
N ASP A 78 -3.60 -32.65 -11.94
CA ASP A 78 -4.09 -33.25 -10.68
C ASP A 78 -3.34 -32.84 -9.39
N GLN A 79 -2.42 -31.88 -9.43
CA GLN A 79 -1.87 -31.28 -8.22
C GLN A 79 -2.84 -30.22 -7.67
N ASP A 80 -3.18 -30.30 -6.37
CA ASP A 80 -3.94 -29.25 -5.70
C ASP A 80 -3.15 -27.93 -5.65
N ILE A 81 -3.88 -26.81 -5.66
CA ILE A 81 -3.27 -25.47 -5.51
C ILE A 81 -2.48 -25.45 -4.19
N PRO A 82 -1.18 -25.11 -4.20
CA PRO A 82 -0.37 -25.12 -2.99
C PRO A 82 -0.97 -24.22 -1.92
N PHE A 83 -1.16 -24.75 -0.71
CA PHE A 83 -1.64 -23.96 0.43
C PHE A 83 -0.46 -23.28 1.13
N ILE A 84 -0.60 -21.98 1.40
CA ILE A 84 0.42 -21.19 2.10
C ILE A 84 0.36 -21.47 3.60
N LYS A 85 1.40 -22.16 4.11
CA LYS A 85 1.52 -22.53 5.53
C LYS A 85 2.15 -21.43 6.40
N GLY A 86 2.89 -20.53 5.78
CA GLY A 86 3.64 -19.46 6.43
C GLY A 86 4.43 -18.68 5.40
N ILE A 87 5.04 -17.56 5.79
CA ILE A 87 5.73 -16.67 4.85
C ILE A 87 7.26 -16.81 5.06
N PRO A 88 8.02 -17.28 4.05
CA PRO A 88 9.48 -17.29 4.10
C PRO A 88 10.07 -15.87 4.18
N PRO A 89 11.34 -15.71 4.59
CA PRO A 89 12.02 -14.42 4.56
C PRO A 89 12.04 -13.81 3.15
N LEU A 90 11.98 -12.47 3.07
CA LEU A 90 11.92 -11.75 1.79
C LEU A 90 13.00 -12.18 0.78
N PRO A 91 14.29 -12.36 1.17
CA PRO A 91 15.31 -12.79 0.21
C PRO A 91 15.01 -14.14 -0.46
N ILE A 92 14.46 -15.10 0.28
CA ILE A 92 14.08 -16.43 -0.24
C ILE A 92 12.91 -16.30 -1.21
N VAL A 93 11.93 -15.47 -0.88
CA VAL A 93 10.77 -15.20 -1.75
C VAL A 93 11.23 -14.52 -3.06
N THR A 94 12.10 -13.51 -2.96
CA THR A 94 12.63 -12.81 -4.13
C THR A 94 13.47 -13.72 -5.02
N GLU A 95 14.32 -14.58 -4.44
CA GLU A 95 15.09 -15.58 -5.19
C GLU A 95 14.19 -16.49 -6.02
N ALA A 96 13.07 -16.95 -5.46
CA ALA A 96 12.10 -17.78 -6.16
C ALA A 96 11.36 -17.03 -7.28
N ILE A 97 10.96 -15.78 -7.04
CA ILE A 97 10.35 -14.92 -8.05
C ILE A 97 11.31 -14.75 -9.23
N ASP A 98 12.58 -14.46 -8.96
CA ASP A 98 13.59 -14.25 -10.00
C ASP A 98 13.89 -15.55 -10.75
N ALA A 99 13.97 -16.69 -10.07
CA ALA A 99 14.17 -17.99 -10.70
C ALA A 99 13.03 -18.36 -11.68
N ILE A 100 11.78 -18.04 -11.33
CA ILE A 100 10.63 -18.23 -12.23
C ILE A 100 10.69 -17.24 -13.40
N LYS A 101 10.97 -15.96 -13.14
CA LYS A 101 11.10 -14.92 -14.20
C LYS A 101 12.18 -15.26 -15.23
N ILE A 102 13.30 -15.84 -14.80
CA ILE A 102 14.38 -16.29 -15.70
C ILE A 102 13.89 -17.34 -16.71
N ARG A 103 12.93 -18.18 -16.31
CA ARG A 103 12.33 -19.19 -17.20
C ARG A 103 11.30 -18.62 -18.17
N GLN A 104 10.86 -17.37 -17.95
CA GLN A 104 9.82 -16.69 -18.73
C GLN A 104 8.49 -17.44 -18.79
N ASP A 105 8.21 -18.25 -17.77
CA ASP A 105 7.00 -19.05 -17.64
C ASP A 105 6.47 -18.91 -16.21
N ILE A 106 5.41 -18.11 -16.07
CA ILE A 106 4.80 -17.78 -14.77
C ILE A 106 3.93 -18.92 -14.21
N ASP A 107 3.64 -19.94 -15.02
CA ASP A 107 2.88 -21.13 -14.59
C ASP A 107 3.77 -22.14 -13.85
N LEU A 108 5.09 -21.88 -13.79
CA LEU A 108 6.02 -22.66 -13.00
C LEU A 108 5.88 -22.39 -11.49
N LEU A 109 6.14 -23.43 -10.71
CA LEU A 109 6.11 -23.40 -9.26
C LEU A 109 7.53 -23.36 -8.69
N ALA A 110 7.71 -22.56 -7.65
CA ALA A 110 8.84 -22.71 -6.75
C ALA A 110 8.59 -23.90 -5.81
N TYR A 111 9.64 -24.66 -5.55
CA TYR A 111 9.61 -25.81 -4.63
C TYR A 111 10.82 -25.78 -3.73
N TRP A 112 10.57 -25.96 -2.43
CA TRP A 112 11.58 -26.29 -1.44
C TRP A 112 11.18 -27.56 -0.68
N PRO A 113 12.11 -28.49 -0.39
CA PRO A 113 11.79 -29.73 0.33
C PRO A 113 11.15 -29.54 1.71
N ASP A 114 11.53 -28.50 2.43
CA ASP A 114 11.12 -28.19 3.80
C ASP A 114 9.91 -27.24 3.89
N TYR A 115 9.54 -26.58 2.78
CA TYR A 115 8.38 -25.68 2.72
C TYR A 115 7.22 -26.25 1.88
N GLY A 116 7.56 -26.82 0.72
CA GLY A 116 6.60 -27.27 -0.30
C GLY A 116 6.61 -26.38 -1.53
N TYR A 117 5.45 -26.29 -2.19
CA TYR A 117 5.28 -25.55 -3.44
C TYR A 117 4.71 -24.14 -3.19
N ALA A 118 5.06 -23.20 -4.06
CA ALA A 118 4.43 -21.88 -4.15
C ALA A 118 4.30 -21.45 -5.62
N THR A 119 3.16 -20.86 -5.96
CA THR A 119 2.92 -20.24 -7.28
C THR A 119 3.56 -18.86 -7.36
N PHE A 120 3.76 -18.35 -8.58
CA PHE A 120 4.26 -16.99 -8.78
C PHE A 120 3.40 -15.93 -8.06
N ASP A 121 2.08 -15.97 -8.21
CA ASP A 121 1.15 -15.01 -7.58
C ASP A 121 1.21 -15.07 -6.05
N GLN A 122 1.37 -16.26 -5.48
CA GLN A 122 1.54 -16.40 -4.04
C GLN A 122 2.86 -15.80 -3.55
N LEU A 123 3.95 -16.00 -4.29
CA LEU A 123 5.25 -15.39 -3.96
C LEU A 123 5.19 -13.87 -4.06
N ASP A 124 4.54 -13.33 -5.11
CA ASP A 124 4.35 -11.89 -5.28
C ASP A 124 3.52 -11.28 -4.14
N ALA A 125 2.44 -11.97 -3.73
CA ALA A 125 1.64 -11.58 -2.57
C ALA A 125 2.46 -11.63 -1.26
N MET A 126 3.27 -12.67 -1.04
CA MET A 126 4.15 -12.76 0.13
C MET A 126 5.15 -11.59 0.18
N ALA A 127 5.82 -11.31 -0.94
CA ALA A 127 6.76 -10.20 -1.04
C ALA A 127 6.08 -8.86 -0.71
N SER A 128 4.91 -8.61 -1.32
CA SER A 128 4.11 -7.42 -1.08
C SER A 128 3.71 -7.26 0.39
N ILE A 129 3.30 -8.34 1.06
CA ILE A 129 2.94 -8.33 2.49
C ILE A 129 4.15 -8.00 3.36
N LEU A 130 5.31 -8.62 3.09
CA LEU A 130 6.54 -8.37 3.86
C LEU A 130 7.01 -6.92 3.71
N GLU A 131 6.99 -6.38 2.49
CA GLU A 131 7.32 -4.98 2.23
C GLU A 131 6.34 -4.04 2.91
N ALA A 132 5.03 -4.32 2.85
CA ALA A 132 4.00 -3.51 3.49
C ALA A 132 4.24 -3.42 5.01
N ARG A 133 4.54 -4.54 5.68
CA ARG A 133 4.87 -4.57 7.12
C ARG A 133 6.04 -3.65 7.46
N GLN A 134 7.11 -3.71 6.66
CA GLN A 134 8.29 -2.84 6.84
C GLN A 134 7.95 -1.36 6.60
N ARG A 135 7.22 -1.05 5.53
CA ARG A 135 6.81 0.31 5.19
C ARG A 135 5.89 0.92 6.25
N PHE A 136 4.92 0.16 6.76
CA PHE A 136 4.06 0.63 7.85
C PHE A 136 4.87 0.93 9.12
N ALA A 137 5.83 0.08 9.47
CA ALA A 137 6.70 0.33 10.62
C ALA A 137 7.51 1.62 10.45
N LEU A 138 8.02 1.89 9.24
CA LEU A 138 8.73 3.13 8.93
C LEU A 138 7.81 4.35 9.03
N VAL A 139 6.64 4.32 8.39
CA VAL A 139 5.65 5.42 8.44
C VAL A 139 5.30 5.76 9.89
N MET A 140 4.98 4.74 10.70
CA MET A 140 4.65 4.95 12.12
C MET A 140 5.80 5.60 12.91
N ARG A 141 7.06 5.19 12.67
CA ARG A 141 8.23 5.80 13.33
C ARG A 141 8.41 7.25 12.89
N THR A 142 8.24 7.53 11.61
CA THR A 142 8.38 8.88 11.06
C THR A 142 7.28 9.80 11.57
N THR A 143 6.01 9.37 11.54
CA THR A 143 4.89 10.16 12.07
C THR A 143 5.10 10.45 13.55
N LYS A 144 5.47 9.44 14.34
CA LYS A 144 5.81 9.64 15.75
C LYS A 144 6.94 10.66 15.95
N TRP A 145 8.00 10.57 15.15
CA TRP A 145 9.11 11.53 15.21
C TRP A 145 8.66 12.96 14.88
N ILE A 146 7.80 13.14 13.87
CA ILE A 146 7.22 14.44 13.52
C ILE A 146 6.34 15.00 14.66
N ASP A 147 5.56 14.14 15.32
CA ASP A 147 4.68 14.56 16.41
C ASP A 147 5.45 14.92 17.68
N GLU A 148 6.61 14.28 17.90
CA GLU A 148 7.44 14.47 19.10
C GLU A 148 8.52 15.55 18.93
N VAL A 149 8.82 16.00 17.70
CA VAL A 149 9.87 17.00 17.48
C VAL A 149 9.38 18.39 17.89
N GLU A 150 10.06 18.99 18.87
CA GLU A 150 9.84 20.38 19.26
C GLU A 150 10.60 21.31 18.31
N TRP A 151 9.86 22.06 17.50
CA TRP A 151 10.43 23.06 16.59
C TRP A 151 10.70 24.35 17.35
N ARG A 152 11.93 24.88 17.28
CA ARG A 152 12.17 26.24 17.73
C ARG A 152 11.67 27.20 16.66
N VAL A 153 11.02 28.29 17.08
CA VAL A 153 10.52 29.32 16.15
C VAL A 153 11.64 29.95 15.31
N GLU A 154 12.88 29.94 15.83
CA GLU A 154 14.09 30.36 15.12
C GLU A 154 14.44 29.47 13.92
N ASP A 155 14.15 28.17 13.98
CA ASP A 155 14.45 27.19 12.92
C ASP A 155 13.41 27.21 11.79
N LEU A 156 12.20 27.73 12.07
CA LEU A 156 11.08 27.81 11.12
C LEU A 156 11.05 29.14 10.34
N ARG A 157 11.87 30.12 10.71
CA ARG A 157 11.94 31.42 10.02
C ARG A 157 12.97 31.37 8.90
N GLU A 158 12.62 31.91 7.74
CA GLU A 158 13.62 32.20 6.71
C GLU A 158 14.70 33.13 7.29
N PRO A 159 15.99 32.85 7.05
CA PRO A 159 17.06 33.75 7.45
C PRO A 159 16.76 35.20 7.03
N PHE A 160 17.02 36.17 7.91
CA PHE A 160 16.90 37.63 7.66
C PHE A 160 15.48 38.24 7.62
N THR A 161 14.43 37.52 8.04
CA THR A 161 13.07 38.11 8.17
C THR A 161 12.87 39.02 9.41
N ASP A 162 13.84 39.01 10.33
CA ASP A 162 13.93 39.86 11.51
C ASP A 162 14.07 41.37 11.19
N THR A 163 14.53 41.73 9.99
CA THR A 163 14.70 43.13 9.57
C THR A 163 13.49 43.73 8.84
N ARG A 164 12.42 42.96 8.60
CA ARG A 164 11.25 43.44 7.84
C ARG A 164 10.44 44.51 8.58
N ALA A 165 10.54 44.57 9.91
CA ALA A 165 9.87 45.56 10.76
C ALA A 165 10.72 46.80 11.09
N THR A 166 12.02 46.80 10.78
CA THR A 166 12.85 48.00 10.90
C THR A 166 12.55 48.95 9.73
N THR A 167 11.49 49.75 9.87
CA THR A 167 11.32 50.96 9.05
C THR A 167 12.56 51.83 9.24
N LYS A 168 13.28 52.07 8.14
CA LYS A 168 14.41 52.99 8.04
C LYS A 168 14.05 54.26 8.82
N VAL A 169 14.67 54.50 9.98
CA VAL A 169 14.52 55.77 10.69
C VAL A 169 15.05 56.83 9.72
N ARG A 170 14.15 57.61 9.13
CA ARG A 170 14.54 58.79 8.35
C ARG A 170 15.26 59.70 9.34
N ASN A 171 16.57 59.82 9.20
CA ASN A 171 17.32 60.90 9.83
C ASN A 171 16.73 62.23 9.34
N ASN A 172 15.76 62.76 10.08
CA ASN A 172 15.41 64.17 10.00
C ASN A 172 16.55 64.92 10.70
N SER A 173 17.58 65.27 9.94
CA SER A 173 18.48 66.35 10.30
C SER A 173 17.69 67.65 10.24
N GLN A 174 16.91 67.93 11.29
CA GLN A 174 16.36 69.25 11.52
C GLN A 174 17.50 70.16 11.99
N HIS A 175 17.83 71.11 11.12
CA HIS A 175 18.43 72.38 11.52
C HIS A 175 17.70 72.99 12.71
N LEU A 176 18.44 73.47 13.72
CA LEU A 176 18.15 74.48 14.75
C LEU A 176 19.32 74.38 15.77
N ASN A 177 20.21 75.34 16.02
CA ASN A 177 20.45 76.73 15.61
C ASN A 177 21.97 76.93 15.49
#